data_AF-A0A969K2V1-F1
#
_entry.id   AF-A0A969K2V1-F1
#
_cell.length_a   1.000
_cell.length_b   1.000
_cell.length_c   1.000
_cell.angle_alpha   90.00
_cell.angle_beta   90.00
_cell.angle_gamma   90.00
#
_symmetry.space_group_name_H-M   'P 1'
#
loop_
_entity.id
_entity.type
_entity.pdbx_description
1 polymer ?
#
loop_
_entity_poly.entity_id
_entity_poly.type
_entity_poly.pdbx_seq_one_letter_code
_entity_poly.pdbx_strand_id
1 'polypeptide(L)' 'MRTVKSKAVRLGGIYYGGFFQDNLALIDSLCCQPLMHPLVCLGNGHDGVWNLFREIAPTSERWEILDWYHLKENLYKVG' A
#
# COMPACT_ATOMS: atom_id res chain seq x y z
N MET A 1 1.22 -14.48 -18.17
CA MET A 1 2.08 -13.32 -17.85
C MET A 1 2.20 -13.23 -16.33
N ARG A 2 3.36 -13.58 -15.74
CA ARG A 2 3.53 -13.51 -14.28
C ARG A 2 3.68 -12.04 -13.90
N THR A 3 2.64 -11.43 -13.33
CA THR A 3 2.71 -10.04 -12.86
C THR A 3 3.70 -9.96 -11.72
N VAL A 4 4.91 -9.51 -12.01
CA VAL A 4 5.91 -9.18 -11.01
C VAL A 4 5.43 -7.91 -10.30
N LYS A 5 5.01 -8.02 -9.03
CA LYS A 5 4.50 -6.88 -8.25
C LYS A 5 5.57 -6.42 -7.26
N SER A 6 6.28 -5.37 -7.62
CA SER A 6 7.03 -4.56 -6.65
C SER A 6 6.06 -3.62 -5.93
N LYS A 7 6.27 -3.40 -4.63
CA LYS A 7 5.51 -2.44 -3.83
C LYS A 7 6.47 -1.38 -3.32
N ALA A 8 6.14 -0.13 -3.58
CA ALA A 8 6.85 1.02 -3.03
C ALA A 8 5.99 1.64 -1.92
N VAL A 9 6.62 2.03 -0.82
CA VAL A 9 5.95 2.72 0.28
C VAL A 9 6.68 4.02 0.61
N ARG A 10 5.89 5.05 0.90
CA ARG A 10 6.34 6.35 1.38
C ARG A 10 5.64 6.62 2.71
N LEU A 11 6.40 6.74 3.79
CA LEU A 11 5.88 7.07 5.13
C LEU A 11 6.30 8.47 5.55
N GLY A 12 5.33 9.31 5.93
CA GLY A 12 5.55 10.63 6.50
C GLY A 12 6.36 11.61 5.63
N GLY A 13 6.59 11.29 4.35
CA GLY A 13 7.47 12.06 3.47
C GLY A 13 8.97 11.90 3.71
N ILE A 14 9.38 11.04 4.66
CA ILE A 14 10.78 10.92 5.12
C ILE A 14 11.35 9.54 4.78
N TYR A 15 10.54 8.47 4.90
CA TYR A 15 10.98 7.11 4.67
C TYR A 15 10.45 6.58 3.34
N TYR A 16 11.35 5.97 2.57
CA TYR A 16 11.08 5.38 1.26
C TYR A 16 11.60 3.94 1.24
N GLY A 17 10.75 3.00 0.84
CA GLY A 17 11.11 1.58 0.75
C GLY A 17 10.52 0.93 -0.49
N GLY A 18 11.28 0.06 -1.13
CA GLY A 18 10.85 -0.73 -2.27
C GLY A 18 11.08 -2.20 -2.00
N PHE A 19 10.02 -3.00 -2.05
CA PHE A 19 10.06 -4.43 -1.75
C PHE A 19 9.61 -5.24 -2.95
N PHE A 20 10.35 -6.30 -3.26
CA PHE A 20 10.14 -7.14 -4.42
C PHE A 20 9.70 -8.54 -3.99
N GLN A 21 8.43 -8.88 -4.24
CA GLN A 21 7.85 -10.18 -3.86
C GLN A 21 7.95 -10.54 -2.37
N ASP A 22 8.29 -9.59 -1.50
CA ASP A 22 8.49 -9.82 -0.07
C ASP A 22 7.57 -8.89 0.74
N ASN A 23 6.35 -9.38 0.99
CA ASN A 23 5.38 -8.63 1.77
C ASN A 23 5.71 -8.65 3.27
N LEU A 24 6.42 -9.67 3.76
CA LEU A 24 6.73 -9.80 5.19
C LEU A 24 7.78 -8.77 5.59
N ALA A 25 8.90 -8.71 4.87
CA ALA A 25 9.93 -7.70 5.12
C ALA A 25 9.37 -6.26 4.96
N LEU A 26 8.42 -6.07 4.04
CA LEU A 26 7.71 -4.80 3.90
C LEU A 26 6.92 -4.46 5.17
N ILE A 27 6.07 -5.37 5.65
CA ILE A 27 5.25 -5.14 6.85
C ILE A 27 6.14 -4.89 8.07
N ASP A 28 7.15 -5.73 8.28
CA ASP A 28 8.09 -5.60 9.41
C ASP A 28 8.78 -4.23 9.39
N SER A 29 9.21 -3.78 8.20
CA SER A 29 9.85 -2.47 8.03
C SER A 29 8.91 -1.31 8.40
N LEU A 30 7.62 -1.41 8.03
CA LEU A 30 6.61 -0.39 8.32
C LEU A 30 6.23 -0.36 9.81
N CYS A 31 6.04 -1.51 10.42
CA CYS A 31 5.69 -1.64 11.83
C CYS A 31 6.82 -1.18 12.77
N CYS A 32 8.07 -1.21 12.30
CA CYS A 32 9.21 -0.64 13.04
C CYS A 32 9.29 0.89 12.99
N GLN A 33 8.47 1.58 12.18
CA GLN A 33 8.47 3.04 12.11
C GLN A 33 7.48 3.65 13.11
N PRO A 34 7.75 4.87 13.62
CA PRO A 34 6.75 5.63 14.37
C PRO A 34 5.64 6.10 13.43
N LEU A 35 4.56 5.33 13.35
CA LEU A 35 3.39 5.64 12.51
C LEU A 35 2.49 6.69 13.17
N MET A 36 1.94 7.58 12.35
CA MET A 36 0.96 8.58 12.78
C MET A 36 -0.42 7.94 12.98
N HIS A 37 -1.20 8.48 13.92
CA HIS A 37 -2.58 8.07 14.16
C HIS A 37 -3.56 9.20 13.81
N PRO A 38 -4.58 8.96 12.96
CA PRO A 38 -4.81 7.71 12.22
C PRO A 38 -3.82 7.54 11.05
N LEU A 39 -3.53 6.29 10.69
CA LEU A 39 -2.67 5.96 9.57
C LEU A 39 -3.41 6.21 8.24
N VAL A 40 -2.88 7.08 7.39
CA VAL A 40 -3.48 7.33 6.07
C VAL A 40 -2.82 6.44 5.02
N CYS A 41 -3.61 5.56 4.41
CA CYS A 41 -3.19 4.55 3.44
C CYS A 41 -3.73 4.91 2.05
N LEU A 42 -2.85 5.21 1.08
CA LEU A 42 -3.23 5.43 -0.31
C LEU A 42 -2.99 4.16 -1.13
N GLY A 43 -4.05 3.57 -1.69
CA GLY A 43 -3.99 2.32 -2.44
C GLY A 43 -4.58 2.43 -3.84
N ASN A 44 -4.12 1.59 -4.77
CA ASN A 44 -4.56 1.60 -6.17
C ASN A 44 -5.78 0.70 -6.47
N GLY A 45 -6.49 0.25 -5.44
CA GLY A 45 -7.67 -0.62 -5.58
C GLY A 45 -7.37 -2.11 -5.76
N HIS A 46 -6.10 -2.52 -5.82
CA HIS A 46 -5.74 -3.94 -5.94
C HIS A 46 -5.76 -4.65 -4.58
N ASP A 47 -6.39 -5.83 -4.47
CA ASP A 47 -6.52 -6.61 -3.22
C ASP A 47 -5.20 -6.79 -2.48
N GLY A 48 -4.14 -7.13 -3.20
CA GLY A 48 -2.80 -7.27 -2.61
C GLY A 48 -2.24 -6.02 -1.91
N VAL A 49 -2.72 -4.81 -2.21
CA VAL A 49 -2.39 -3.58 -1.49
C VAL A 49 -3.31 -3.39 -0.29
N TRP A 50 -4.61 -3.62 -0.46
CA TRP A 50 -5.60 -3.48 0.61
C TRP A 50 -5.38 -4.50 1.74
N ASN A 51 -5.05 -5.74 1.39
CA ASN A 51 -4.68 -6.78 2.35
C ASN A 51 -3.44 -6.37 3.17
N LEU A 52 -2.51 -5.60 2.59
CA LEU A 52 -1.35 -5.10 3.33
C LEU A 52 -1.75 -4.09 4.40
N PHE A 53 -2.66 -3.17 4.10
CA PHE A 53 -3.15 -2.19 5.08
C PHE A 53 -3.80 -2.84 6.30
N ARG A 54 -4.49 -3.96 6.09
CA ARG A 54 -5.09 -4.75 7.17
C ARG A 54 -4.06 -5.35 8.13
N GLU A 55 -2.88 -5.72 7.64
CA GLU A 55 -1.80 -6.28 8.48
C GLU A 55 -1.05 -5.21 9.27
N ILE A 56 -1.09 -3.94 8.84
CA ILE A 56 -0.32 -2.85 9.45
C ILE A 56 -1.10 -2.16 10.59
N ALA A 57 -2.40 -1.94 10.43
CA ALA A 57 -3.22 -1.26 11.42
C ALA A 57 -4.67 -1.77 11.37
N PRO A 58 -5.43 -1.78 12.47
CA PRO A 58 -6.86 -2.11 12.45
C PRO A 58 -7.69 -1.01 11.77
N THR A 59 -8.92 -1.35 11.34
CA THR A 59 -9.76 -0.44 10.54
C THR A 59 -10.14 0.83 11.31
N SER A 60 -10.23 0.75 12.64
CA SER A 60 -10.48 1.91 13.52
C SER A 60 -9.33 2.92 13.56
N GLU A 61 -8.14 2.54 13.11
CA GLU A 61 -6.91 3.33 13.25
C GLU A 61 -6.28 3.72 11.92
N ARG A 62 -6.96 3.40 10.80
CA ARG A 62 -6.48 3.71 9.44
C ARG A 62 -7.57 4.30 8.57
N TRP A 63 -7.17 5.21 7.68
CA TRP A 63 -8.00 5.75 6.62
C TRP A 63 -7.49 5.25 5.28
N GLU A 64 -8.35 4.58 4.52
CA GLU A 64 -8.02 4.05 3.20
C GLU A 64 -8.54 5.00 2.11
N ILE A 65 -7.64 5.49 1.28
CA ILE A 65 -7.95 6.36 0.14
C ILE A 65 -7.65 5.59 -1.14
N LEU A 66 -8.62 5.56 -2.04
CA LEU A 66 -8.43 5.01 -3.38
C LEU A 66 -7.74 6.05 -4.27
N ASP A 67 -6.60 5.67 -4.83
CA ASP A 67 -5.95 6.43 -5.90
C ASP A 67 -6.78 6.32 -7.18
N TRP A 68 -7.58 7.36 -7.42
CA TRP A 68 -8.47 7.45 -8.58
C TRP A 68 -7.71 7.54 -9.91
N TYR A 69 -6.46 8.01 -9.91
CA TYR A 69 -5.68 8.14 -11.14
C TYR A 69 -5.28 6.77 -11.67
N HIS A 70 -4.76 5.90 -10.80
CA HIS A 70 -4.47 4.50 -11.15
C HIS A 70 -5.74 3.72 -11.56
N LEU A 71 -6.89 4.05 -10.98
CA LEU A 71 -8.17 3.47 -11.42
C LEU A 71 -8.51 3.88 -12.86
N LYS A 72 -8.33 5.16 -13.20
CA LYS A 72 -8.55 5.67 -14.56
C LYS A 72 -7.64 4.99 -15.58
N GLU A 73 -6.37 4.79 -15.28
CA GLU A 73 -5.44 4.07 -16.18
C GLU A 73 -5.87 2.62 -16.45
N ASN A 74 -6.46 1.95 -15.44
CA ASN A 74 -6.91 0.58 -15.58
C ASN A 74 -8.28 0.45 -16.25
N LEU A 75 -9.15 1.46 -16.15
CA LEU A 75 -10.45 1.49 -16.85
C LEU A 75 -10.29 1.36 -18.38
N TYR A 76 -9.23 1.93 -18.96
CA TYR A 76 -8.95 1.82 -20.40
C TYR A 76 -8.37 0.47 -20.83
N LYS A 77 -7.98 -0.40 -19.89
CA LYS A 77 -7.42 -1.74 -20.16
C LYS A 77 -8.47 -2.84 -20.13
N VAL A 78 -9.71 -2.52 -19.75
CA VAL A 78 -10.84 -3.46 -19.68
C VAL A 78 -11.64 -3.50 -21.00
N GLY A 79 -11.06 -2.98 -22.10
CA GLY A 79 -11.62 -2.97 -23.45
C GLY A 79 -10.95 -3.99 -24.36
#